data_AF-A0A8T5DRI1-F1
#
_entry.id   AF-A0A8T5DRI1-F1
#
_cell.length_a   1.000
_cell.length_b   1.000
_cell.length_c   1.000
_cell.angle_alpha   90.00
_cell.angle_beta   90.00
_cell.angle_gamma   90.00
#
_symmetry.space_group_name_H-M   'P 1'
#
loop_
_entity.id
_entity.type
_entity.pdbx_description
1 polymer ?
#
loop_
_entity_poly.entity_id
_entity_poly.type
_entity_poly.pdbx_seq_one_letter_code
_entity_poly.pdbx_strand_id
1 'polypeptide(L)'
;MQAENPNLWQYAPANSPLPLPEGPVIVTKTAIHYLTKSDEEEVSGELLNLQDIQQYCSNYTSEGKTIDSILSLEKAELLQDRKPFLLLGELANPFQLNRLNIGPMPIFTIRLENLCRTYADALDSRMINPGIHHVTLARSEGWWEKTHMAMATIGQMKSMITWLNNGRRAGDWKPVKPAEGIIRFENDFHLQSPSMDMLHWDGSTESVKQETPQPTGPSIELKQIMAPIHTKWGCYDSRGKLIRCSLVGQRDFHTNYFRRGSSKKWQDILKIE
;
A
#
# COMPACT_ATOMS: atom_id res chain seq x y z
N MET A 1 18.09 -11.20 -7.03
CA MET A 1 17.71 -12.01 -5.85
C MET A 1 17.37 -11.02 -4.75
N GLN A 2 16.12 -11.02 -4.28
CA GLN A 2 15.67 -10.10 -3.24
C GLN A 2 16.27 -10.50 -1.88
N ALA A 3 16.41 -9.55 -0.95
CA ALA A 3 17.09 -9.81 0.33
C ALA A 3 16.28 -10.78 1.21
N GLU A 4 16.94 -11.72 1.87
CA GLU A 4 16.28 -12.68 2.79
C GLU A 4 16.21 -12.17 4.23
N ASN A 5 16.87 -11.04 4.54
CA ASN A 5 16.84 -10.41 5.85
C ASN A 5 16.34 -8.97 5.70
N PRO A 6 15.36 -8.52 6.51
CA PRO A 6 14.82 -7.17 6.39
C PRO A 6 15.86 -6.08 6.62
N ASN A 7 16.89 -6.31 7.44
CA ASN A 7 17.95 -5.33 7.68
C ASN A 7 18.88 -5.16 6.47
N LEU A 8 18.87 -6.11 5.54
CA LEU A 8 19.61 -6.06 4.28
C LEU A 8 18.74 -5.52 3.14
N TRP A 9 17.44 -5.29 3.38
CA TRP A 9 16.57 -4.69 2.40
C TRP A 9 16.99 -3.25 2.13
N GLN A 10 17.13 -2.88 0.86
CA GLN A 10 17.56 -1.55 0.50
C GLN A 10 16.51 -0.52 0.91
N TYR A 11 16.97 0.56 1.52
CA TYR A 11 16.13 1.69 1.83
C TYR A 11 16.95 2.98 1.73
N ALA A 12 16.50 3.90 0.88
CA ALA A 12 17.07 5.23 0.74
C ALA A 12 15.94 6.26 0.81
N PRO A 13 15.95 7.18 1.80
CA PRO A 13 14.92 8.23 1.95
C PRO A 13 14.59 8.99 0.66
N ALA A 14 15.58 9.26 -0.18
CA ALA A 14 15.41 10.00 -1.43
C ALA A 14 14.63 9.22 -2.51
N ASN A 15 14.59 7.89 -2.40
CA ASN A 15 13.93 6.98 -3.33
C ASN A 15 12.69 6.32 -2.72
N SER A 16 12.28 6.74 -1.51
CA SER A 16 11.11 6.19 -0.86
C SER A 16 9.88 6.29 -1.77
N PRO A 17 9.05 5.23 -1.86
CA PRO A 17 9.06 4.05 -0.99
C PRO A 17 9.89 2.86 -1.50
N LEU A 18 10.65 3.01 -2.58
CA LEU A 18 11.28 1.90 -3.29
C LEU A 18 12.65 1.49 -2.70
N PRO A 19 13.05 0.21 -2.87
CA PRO A 19 12.29 -0.91 -3.44
C PRO A 19 11.27 -1.50 -2.48
N LEU A 20 10.22 -2.11 -3.05
CA LEU A 20 9.16 -2.84 -2.35
C LEU A 20 9.17 -4.32 -2.76
N PRO A 21 8.58 -5.24 -1.96
CA PRO A 21 8.50 -6.66 -2.32
C PRO A 21 7.85 -6.86 -3.69
N GLU A 22 8.40 -7.74 -4.51
CA GLU A 22 7.85 -8.02 -5.86
C GLU A 22 6.61 -8.92 -5.80
N GLY A 23 6.56 -9.77 -4.78
CA GLY A 23 5.45 -10.68 -4.51
C GLY A 23 5.11 -10.77 -3.03
N PRO A 24 4.20 -11.70 -2.68
CA PRO A 24 3.78 -11.93 -1.31
C PRO A 24 4.93 -12.43 -0.42
N VAL A 25 5.01 -11.92 0.80
CA VAL A 25 6.07 -12.25 1.76
C VAL A 25 5.55 -12.26 3.20
N ILE A 26 6.23 -12.95 4.10
CA ILE A 26 6.16 -12.68 5.54
C ILE A 26 7.45 -12.02 5.97
N VAL A 27 7.36 -10.81 6.49
CA VAL A 27 8.50 -10.11 7.10
C VAL A 27 8.52 -10.42 8.58
N THR A 28 9.58 -11.08 9.06
CA THR A 28 9.86 -11.29 10.49
C THR A 28 11.03 -10.41 10.93
N LYS A 29 11.48 -10.52 12.18
CA LYS A 29 12.61 -9.70 12.66
C LYS A 29 13.93 -10.07 12.00
N THR A 30 14.08 -11.34 11.62
CA THR A 30 15.35 -11.93 11.17
C THR A 30 15.29 -12.47 9.76
N ALA A 31 14.10 -12.66 9.18
CA ALA A 31 13.93 -13.26 7.86
C ALA A 31 12.80 -12.61 7.05
N ILE A 32 12.88 -12.77 5.73
CA ILE A 32 11.80 -12.52 4.78
C ILE A 32 11.48 -13.87 4.15
N HIS A 33 10.28 -14.37 4.41
CA HIS A 33 9.78 -15.62 3.84
C HIS A 33 8.99 -15.31 2.58
N TYR A 34 9.47 -15.74 1.42
CA TYR A 34 8.79 -15.56 0.15
C TYR A 34 7.64 -16.56 0.02
N LEU A 35 6.45 -16.04 -0.24
CA LEU A 35 5.24 -16.83 -0.27
C LEU A 35 4.88 -17.20 -1.70
N THR A 36 4.54 -18.47 -1.90
CA THR A 36 3.95 -18.99 -3.14
C THR A 36 2.61 -19.61 -2.84
N LYS A 37 1.72 -19.58 -3.84
CA LYS A 37 0.43 -20.26 -3.81
C LYS A 37 0.50 -21.45 -4.77
N SER A 38 -0.14 -22.56 -4.44
CA SER A 38 -0.34 -23.66 -5.39
C SER A 38 -1.27 -23.23 -6.52
N ASP A 39 -1.04 -23.73 -7.73
CA ASP A 39 -1.80 -23.45 -8.97
C ASP A 39 -3.22 -24.05 -8.94
N GLU A 40 -4.02 -23.72 -7.93
CA GLU A 40 -5.46 -24.01 -7.91
C GLU A 40 -6.20 -22.97 -8.76
N GLU A 41 -7.36 -23.39 -9.31
CA GLU A 41 -8.18 -22.59 -10.24
C GLU A 41 -8.31 -21.13 -9.80
N GLU A 42 -7.95 -20.23 -10.71
CA GLU A 42 -8.00 -18.79 -10.51
C GLU A 42 -9.44 -18.34 -10.30
N VAL A 43 -9.82 -18.19 -9.05
CA VAL A 43 -11.05 -17.52 -8.66
C VAL A 43 -10.89 -16.02 -8.89
N SER A 44 -11.06 -15.60 -10.15
CA SER A 44 -11.14 -14.19 -10.52
C SER A 44 -12.59 -13.72 -10.37
N GLY A 45 -12.80 -12.60 -9.66
CA GLY A 45 -14.10 -11.94 -9.58
C GLY A 45 -14.95 -12.19 -8.33
N GLU A 46 -14.60 -13.12 -7.44
CA GLU A 46 -15.27 -13.24 -6.14
C GLU A 46 -15.05 -12.00 -5.26
N LEU A 47 -16.07 -11.62 -4.49
CA LEU A 47 -15.98 -10.54 -3.50
C LEU A 47 -15.80 -11.16 -2.11
N LEU A 48 -14.61 -11.04 -1.55
CA LEU A 48 -14.24 -11.68 -0.30
C LEU A 48 -14.63 -10.83 0.91
N ASN A 49 -15.31 -11.46 1.88
CA ASN A 49 -15.46 -10.91 3.23
C ASN A 49 -14.19 -11.20 4.07
N LEU A 50 -14.16 -10.79 5.35
CA LEU A 50 -12.97 -10.98 6.19
C LEU A 50 -12.53 -12.45 6.32
N GLN A 51 -13.46 -13.38 6.52
CA GLN A 51 -13.14 -14.79 6.68
C GLN A 51 -12.58 -15.37 5.38
N ASP A 52 -13.17 -15.01 4.25
CA ASP A 52 -12.71 -15.48 2.93
C ASP A 52 -11.35 -14.87 2.57
N ILE A 53 -11.06 -13.63 2.98
CA ILE A 53 -9.73 -13.02 2.82
C ILE A 53 -8.69 -13.78 3.64
N GLN A 54 -8.99 -14.09 4.90
CA GLN A 54 -8.09 -14.86 5.78
C GLN A 54 -7.83 -16.25 5.19
N GLN A 55 -8.88 -16.92 4.69
CA GLN A 55 -8.77 -18.22 4.03
C GLN A 55 -7.93 -18.12 2.75
N TYR A 56 -8.19 -17.14 1.89
CA TYR A 56 -7.41 -16.92 0.67
C TYR A 56 -5.91 -16.72 0.98
N CYS A 57 -5.59 -15.90 1.99
CA CYS A 57 -4.22 -15.70 2.44
C CYS A 57 -3.58 -16.97 3.01
N SER A 58 -4.35 -17.83 3.68
CA SER A 58 -3.84 -19.06 4.29
C SER A 58 -3.33 -20.10 3.29
N ASN A 59 -3.76 -20.00 2.02
CA ASN A 59 -3.34 -20.90 0.94
C ASN A 59 -1.91 -20.61 0.44
N TYR A 60 -1.27 -19.55 0.92
CA TYR A 60 0.13 -19.26 0.62
C TYR A 60 1.07 -19.99 1.59
N THR A 61 2.20 -20.45 1.08
CA THR A 61 3.23 -21.15 1.85
C THR A 61 4.63 -20.63 1.52
N SER A 62 5.58 -20.83 2.44
CA SER A 62 7.01 -20.60 2.19
C SER A 62 7.75 -21.88 2.55
N GLU A 63 8.45 -22.47 1.59
CA GLU A 63 9.22 -23.71 1.79
C GLU A 63 8.38 -24.84 2.43
N GLY A 64 7.11 -24.95 2.01
CA GLY A 64 6.16 -25.94 2.54
C GLY A 64 5.57 -25.62 3.92
N LYS A 65 5.96 -24.51 4.56
CA LYS A 65 5.36 -24.04 5.82
C LYS A 65 4.19 -23.11 5.53
N THR A 66 3.09 -23.32 6.25
CA THR A 66 1.94 -22.41 6.24
C THR A 66 2.28 -21.09 6.92
N ILE A 67 1.52 -20.04 6.62
CA ILE A 67 1.66 -18.73 7.27
C ILE A 67 1.56 -18.85 8.79
N ASP A 68 0.56 -19.57 9.30
CA ASP A 68 0.34 -19.73 10.74
C ASP A 68 1.44 -20.53 11.43
N SER A 69 2.08 -21.48 10.72
CA SER A 69 3.26 -22.19 11.23
C SER A 69 4.44 -21.21 11.44
N ILE A 70 4.67 -20.32 10.47
CA ILE A 70 5.72 -19.29 10.55
C ILE A 70 5.40 -18.28 11.67
N LEU A 71 4.16 -17.79 11.75
CA LEU A 71 3.73 -16.86 12.81
C LEU A 71 3.85 -17.48 14.21
N SER A 72 3.52 -18.76 14.35
CA SER A 72 3.65 -19.49 15.62
C SER A 72 5.11 -19.61 16.08
N LEU A 73 6.04 -19.87 15.15
CA LEU A 73 7.48 -19.89 15.45
C LEU A 73 7.99 -18.55 15.97
N GLU A 74 7.46 -17.45 15.43
CA GLU A 74 7.75 -16.09 15.86
C GLU A 74 6.96 -15.65 17.11
N LYS A 75 6.12 -16.53 17.66
CA LYS A 75 5.22 -16.25 18.80
C LYS A 75 4.28 -15.05 18.54
N ALA A 76 3.82 -14.91 17.30
CA ALA A 76 2.90 -13.86 16.89
C ALA A 76 1.47 -14.40 16.71
N GLU A 77 0.50 -13.49 16.70
CA GLU A 77 -0.89 -13.81 16.44
C GLU A 77 -1.07 -14.36 15.01
N LEU A 78 -2.01 -15.30 14.86
CA LEU A 78 -2.29 -16.03 13.62
C LEU A 78 -3.11 -15.22 12.63
N LEU A 79 -3.32 -15.73 11.42
CA LEU A 79 -4.12 -15.06 10.37
C LEU A 79 -5.54 -14.70 10.82
N GLN A 80 -6.19 -15.56 11.60
CA GLN A 80 -7.56 -15.34 12.09
C GLN A 80 -7.71 -14.08 12.95
N ASP A 81 -6.62 -13.65 13.62
CA ASP A 81 -6.59 -12.48 14.50
C ASP A 81 -6.17 -11.19 13.78
N ARG A 82 -5.94 -11.29 12.46
CA ARG A 82 -5.41 -10.21 11.61
C ARG A 82 -6.47 -9.70 10.66
N LYS A 83 -6.36 -8.42 10.32
CA LYS A 83 -7.25 -7.73 9.39
C LYS A 83 -6.47 -7.08 8.24
N PRO A 84 -7.07 -6.97 7.05
CA PRO A 84 -6.50 -6.26 5.91
C PRO A 84 -6.16 -4.80 6.23
N PHE A 85 -4.91 -4.41 5.95
CA PHE A 85 -4.44 -3.04 6.08
C PHE A 85 -3.59 -2.66 4.88
N LEU A 86 -3.96 -1.59 4.18
CA LEU A 86 -3.24 -1.10 3.01
C LEU A 86 -1.87 -0.55 3.43
N LEU A 87 -0.80 -1.09 2.87
CA LEU A 87 0.56 -0.62 3.12
C LEU A 87 0.94 0.42 2.06
N LEU A 88 0.81 1.69 2.44
CA LEU A 88 1.18 2.81 1.59
C LEU A 88 2.62 3.23 1.82
N GLY A 89 3.35 3.38 0.71
CA GLY A 89 4.71 3.91 0.72
C GLY A 89 5.66 3.07 1.56
N GLU A 90 6.36 3.73 2.49
CA GLU A 90 7.39 3.12 3.33
C GLU A 90 6.87 2.01 4.24
N LEU A 91 5.56 1.99 4.53
CA LEU A 91 4.95 0.91 5.31
C LEU A 91 4.99 -0.45 4.61
N ALA A 92 5.24 -0.49 3.30
CA ALA A 92 5.44 -1.74 2.57
C ALA A 92 6.92 -2.18 2.49
N ASN A 93 7.86 -1.35 2.95
CA ASN A 93 9.28 -1.64 2.86
C ASN A 93 9.74 -2.51 4.06
N PRO A 94 10.30 -3.72 3.83
CA PRO A 94 10.70 -4.65 4.90
C PRO A 94 11.71 -4.05 5.89
N PHE A 95 12.67 -3.25 5.43
CA PHE A 95 13.62 -2.57 6.32
C PHE A 95 12.89 -1.61 7.25
N GLN A 96 11.95 -0.81 6.72
CA GLN A 96 11.19 0.13 7.54
C GLN A 96 10.28 -0.59 8.53
N LEU A 97 9.54 -1.61 8.11
CA LEU A 97 8.71 -2.40 9.03
C LEU A 97 9.52 -3.00 10.19
N ASN A 98 10.72 -3.51 9.90
CA ASN A 98 11.60 -4.06 10.93
C ASN A 98 12.17 -2.98 11.84
N ARG A 99 12.61 -1.85 11.28
CA ARG A 99 13.09 -0.68 12.04
C ARG A 99 12.01 -0.15 13.00
N LEU A 100 10.75 -0.20 12.60
CA LEU A 100 9.60 0.17 13.43
C LEU A 100 9.22 -0.88 14.47
N ASN A 101 9.86 -2.05 14.45
CA ASN A 101 9.59 -3.16 15.36
C ASN A 101 8.09 -3.51 15.41
N ILE A 102 7.44 -3.54 14.25
CA ILE A 102 6.00 -3.87 14.13
C ILE A 102 5.75 -5.37 14.40
N GLY A 103 6.79 -6.20 14.36
CA GLY A 103 6.69 -7.65 14.50
C GLY A 103 6.33 -8.35 13.18
N PRO A 104 6.11 -9.68 13.22
CA PRO A 104 5.83 -10.47 12.03
C PRO A 104 4.61 -9.97 11.24
N MET A 105 4.80 -9.83 9.93
CA MET A 105 3.82 -9.24 9.02
C MET A 105 3.71 -10.03 7.72
N PRO A 106 2.59 -10.75 7.50
CA PRO A 106 2.20 -11.24 6.18
C PRO A 106 1.80 -10.07 5.28
N ILE A 107 2.39 -9.99 4.09
CA ILE A 107 2.19 -8.94 3.09
C ILE A 107 1.86 -9.60 1.75
N PHE A 108 0.81 -9.11 1.09
CA PHE A 108 0.32 -9.62 -0.18
C PHE A 108 0.30 -8.52 -1.23
N THR A 109 0.54 -8.89 -2.49
CA THR A 109 0.36 -8.00 -3.63
C THR A 109 -1.12 -7.84 -3.91
N ILE A 110 -1.55 -6.59 -4.02
CA ILE A 110 -2.91 -6.23 -4.40
C ILE A 110 -2.86 -5.22 -5.53
N ARG A 111 -3.98 -5.08 -6.22
CA ARG A 111 -4.22 -4.07 -7.22
C ARG A 111 -5.28 -3.09 -6.73
N LEU A 112 -4.99 -1.81 -6.95
CA LEU A 112 -5.93 -0.72 -6.83
C LEU A 112 -6.57 -0.48 -8.19
N GLU A 113 -7.89 -0.23 -8.23
CA GLU A 113 -8.60 0.25 -9.42
C GLU A 113 -9.47 1.44 -9.07
N ASN A 114 -9.51 2.44 -9.96
CA ASN A 114 -10.12 3.75 -9.73
C ASN A 114 -9.53 4.51 -8.52
N LEU A 115 -8.38 4.05 -8.02
CA LEU A 115 -7.65 4.56 -6.87
C LEU A 115 -6.16 4.59 -7.21
N CYS A 116 -5.44 5.57 -6.69
CA CYS A 116 -3.99 5.64 -6.83
C CYS A 116 -3.31 6.09 -5.54
N ARG A 117 -2.05 5.71 -5.41
CA ARG A 117 -1.08 6.19 -4.45
C ARG A 117 -0.54 7.53 -4.90
N THR A 118 -0.56 8.49 -4.00
CA THR A 118 -0.06 9.85 -4.24
C THR A 118 0.71 10.35 -3.02
N TYR A 119 1.42 11.46 -3.16
CA TYR A 119 2.17 12.05 -2.07
C TYR A 119 1.27 12.92 -1.18
N ALA A 120 1.34 12.69 0.13
CA ALA A 120 0.73 13.56 1.12
C ALA A 120 1.42 14.93 1.11
N ASP A 121 0.64 15.99 1.33
CA ASP A 121 1.17 17.34 1.51
C ASP A 121 1.70 17.55 2.94
N ALA A 122 2.67 16.72 3.31
CA ALA A 122 3.37 16.77 4.59
C ALA A 122 4.80 16.22 4.42
N LEU A 123 5.73 16.89 5.09
CA LEU A 123 7.13 16.47 5.17
C LEU A 123 7.44 15.82 6.52
N ASP A 124 8.16 14.72 6.45
CA ASP A 124 8.76 14.03 7.57
C ASP A 124 10.28 14.16 7.56
N SER A 125 10.81 14.94 8.49
CA SER A 125 12.22 15.25 8.61
C SER A 125 13.03 14.25 9.44
N ARG A 126 12.47 13.09 9.82
CA ARG A 126 13.17 12.12 10.70
C ARG A 126 14.42 11.51 10.08
N MET A 127 14.47 11.37 8.76
CA MET A 127 15.53 10.63 8.06
C MET A 127 16.41 11.49 7.15
N ILE A 128 15.88 12.60 6.61
CA ILE A 128 16.58 13.44 5.63
C ILE A 128 16.05 14.89 5.71
N ASN A 129 16.80 15.85 5.17
CA ASN A 129 16.39 17.23 4.97
C ASN A 129 16.44 17.54 3.46
N PRO A 130 15.37 17.99 2.78
CA PRO A 130 14.12 18.58 3.31
C PRO A 130 13.03 17.62 3.88
N GLY A 131 13.26 16.32 3.95
CA GLY A 131 12.32 15.34 4.52
C GLY A 131 11.73 14.37 3.50
N ILE A 132 10.86 13.47 3.95
CA ILE A 132 10.13 12.51 3.12
C ILE A 132 8.67 12.91 3.01
N HIS A 133 8.09 12.79 1.81
CA HIS A 133 6.64 12.80 1.65
C HIS A 133 6.09 11.39 1.80
N HIS A 134 5.26 11.20 2.81
CA HIS A 134 4.53 9.96 2.99
C HIS A 134 3.51 9.76 1.86
N VAL A 135 3.21 8.50 1.56
CA VAL A 135 2.24 8.12 0.54
C VAL A 135 0.85 8.01 1.15
N THR A 136 -0.14 8.55 0.45
CA THR A 136 -1.57 8.53 0.79
C THR A 136 -2.38 8.01 -0.41
N LEU A 137 -3.68 7.83 -0.23
CA LEU A 137 -4.60 7.26 -1.23
C LEU A 137 -5.50 8.35 -1.82
N ALA A 138 -5.79 8.27 -3.11
CA ALA A 138 -6.69 9.19 -3.82
C ALA A 138 -7.55 8.48 -4.87
N ARG A 139 -8.74 9.01 -5.15
CA ARG A 139 -9.55 8.62 -6.32
C ARG A 139 -8.81 8.97 -7.61
N SER A 140 -8.79 8.04 -8.57
CA SER A 140 -8.27 8.29 -9.92
C SER A 140 -9.02 7.40 -10.92
N GLU A 141 -10.01 7.98 -11.62
CA GLU A 141 -10.89 7.24 -12.53
C GLU A 141 -10.12 6.52 -13.64
N GLY A 142 -10.48 5.25 -13.87
CA GLY A 142 -9.88 4.35 -14.87
C GLY A 142 -8.44 3.91 -14.55
N TRP A 143 -7.85 4.39 -13.45
CA TRP A 143 -6.49 4.04 -13.08
C TRP A 143 -6.40 2.64 -12.47
N TRP A 144 -5.28 1.94 -12.71
CA TRP A 144 -4.91 0.74 -11.99
C TRP A 144 -3.44 0.74 -11.58
N GLU A 145 -3.11 0.19 -10.42
CA GLU A 145 -1.71 -0.05 -10.05
C GLU A 145 -1.57 -1.15 -9.00
N LYS A 146 -0.40 -1.78 -8.96
CA LYS A 146 -0.03 -2.69 -7.89
C LYS A 146 0.43 -1.95 -6.64
N THR A 147 0.08 -2.52 -5.49
CA THR A 147 0.62 -2.15 -4.18
C THR A 147 0.54 -3.35 -3.24
N HIS A 148 0.54 -3.10 -1.93
CA HIS A 148 0.75 -4.09 -0.89
C HIS A 148 -0.30 -3.95 0.19
N MET A 149 -0.75 -5.09 0.69
CA MET A 149 -1.67 -5.19 1.80
C MET A 149 -1.06 -6.09 2.87
N ALA A 150 -1.09 -5.63 4.11
CA ALA A 150 -0.78 -6.45 5.27
C ALA A 150 -2.01 -7.20 5.77
N MET A 151 -1.80 -8.39 6.31
CA MET A 151 -2.68 -8.96 7.33
C MET A 151 -2.11 -8.58 8.71
N ALA A 152 -2.58 -7.45 9.25
CA ALA A 152 -2.03 -6.85 10.46
C ALA A 152 -2.95 -7.03 11.67
N THR A 153 -2.38 -7.12 12.88
CA THR A 153 -3.16 -7.04 14.12
C THR A 153 -3.57 -5.58 14.39
N ILE A 154 -4.60 -5.38 15.22
CA ILE A 154 -5.04 -4.03 15.60
C ILE A 154 -3.89 -3.25 16.27
N GLY A 155 -3.06 -3.92 17.07
CA GLY A 155 -1.88 -3.32 17.69
C GLY A 155 -0.88 -2.81 16.65
N GLN A 156 -0.58 -3.63 15.64
CA GLN A 156 0.31 -3.27 14.54
C GLN A 156 -0.23 -2.07 13.74
N MET A 157 -1.53 -2.05 13.43
CA MET A 157 -2.16 -0.91 12.74
C MET A 157 -2.00 0.40 13.53
N LYS A 158 -2.25 0.37 14.85
CA LYS A 158 -2.07 1.54 15.72
C LYS A 158 -0.62 2.02 15.75
N SER A 159 0.35 1.11 15.78
CA SER A 159 1.77 1.44 15.73
C SER A 159 2.15 2.12 14.41
N MET A 160 1.69 1.61 13.27
CA MET A 160 1.93 2.21 11.95
C MET A 160 1.33 3.62 11.85
N ILE A 161 0.08 3.83 12.30
CA ILE A 161 -0.56 5.15 12.32
C ILE A 161 0.17 6.11 13.27
N THR A 162 0.59 5.64 14.44
CA THR A 162 1.35 6.46 15.40
C THR A 162 2.67 6.91 14.80
N TRP A 163 3.37 6.02 14.10
CA TRP A 163 4.60 6.36 13.41
C TRP A 163 4.37 7.40 12.31
N LEU A 164 3.33 7.26 11.49
CA LEU A 164 2.99 8.25 10.45
C LEU A 164 2.70 9.64 11.03
N ASN A 165 2.06 9.72 12.21
CA ASN A 165 1.80 10.99 12.90
C ASN A 165 3.08 11.66 13.45
N ASN A 166 4.23 10.96 13.48
CA ASN A 166 5.54 11.53 13.85
C ASN A 166 5.51 12.36 15.17
N GLY A 167 4.87 11.84 16.22
CA GLY A 167 4.76 12.53 17.51
C GLY A 167 3.90 13.80 17.52
N ARG A 168 3.29 14.18 16.39
CA ARG A 168 2.27 15.23 16.34
C ARG A 168 0.98 14.72 16.99
N ARG A 169 0.14 15.65 17.46
CA ARG A 169 -1.18 15.31 18.03
C ARG A 169 -1.92 14.37 17.07
N ALA A 170 -2.52 13.32 17.60
CA ALA A 170 -3.31 12.36 16.84
C ALA A 170 -4.32 13.10 15.93
N GLY A 171 -4.23 12.90 14.62
CA GLY A 171 -5.20 13.49 13.70
C GLY A 171 -4.71 13.67 12.26
N ASP A 172 -3.41 13.91 12.04
CA ASP A 172 -2.89 14.12 10.68
C ASP A 172 -3.04 12.85 9.83
N TRP A 173 -2.79 11.68 10.43
CA TRP A 173 -3.04 10.37 9.82
C TRP A 173 -4.13 9.60 10.55
N LYS A 174 -5.06 9.03 9.78
CA LYS A 174 -6.14 8.17 10.30
C LYS A 174 -6.23 6.87 9.52
N PRO A 175 -6.53 5.74 10.17
CA PRO A 175 -6.99 4.55 9.48
C PRO A 175 -8.46 4.75 9.11
N VAL A 176 -8.80 4.57 7.83
CA VAL A 176 -10.18 4.66 7.33
C VAL A 176 -10.53 3.47 6.46
N LYS A 177 -11.82 3.25 6.25
CA LYS A 177 -12.30 2.32 5.22
C LYS A 177 -12.58 3.12 3.95
N PRO A 178 -11.95 2.80 2.81
CA PRO A 178 -12.35 3.40 1.53
C PRO A 178 -13.82 3.06 1.24
N ALA A 179 -14.58 4.02 0.74
CA ALA A 179 -15.98 3.82 0.33
C ALA A 179 -16.16 3.89 -1.20
N GLU A 180 -15.06 3.83 -1.94
CA GLU A 180 -15.04 3.85 -3.39
C GLU A 180 -13.78 3.17 -3.95
N GLY A 181 -13.78 2.93 -5.26
CA GLY A 181 -12.74 2.19 -5.95
C GLY A 181 -12.91 0.68 -5.81
N ILE A 182 -11.92 -0.07 -6.29
CA ILE A 182 -11.85 -1.52 -6.12
C ILE A 182 -10.44 -1.87 -5.65
N ILE A 183 -10.36 -2.80 -4.71
CA ILE A 183 -9.11 -3.40 -4.25
C ILE A 183 -9.25 -4.91 -4.43
N ARG A 184 -8.27 -5.54 -5.05
CA ARG A 184 -8.27 -7.00 -5.30
C ARG A 184 -6.88 -7.58 -5.13
N PHE A 185 -6.79 -8.88 -4.88
CA PHE A 185 -5.50 -9.58 -4.99
C PHE A 185 -4.99 -9.56 -6.43
N GLU A 186 -3.68 -9.51 -6.59
CA GLU A 186 -3.03 -9.49 -7.90
C GLU A 186 -1.95 -10.57 -7.96
N ASN A 187 -2.14 -11.51 -8.89
CA ASN A 187 -1.25 -12.64 -9.15
C ASN A 187 -0.39 -12.43 -10.41
N ASP A 188 -0.70 -11.44 -11.27
CA ASP A 188 0.20 -11.01 -12.35
C ASP A 188 1.23 -9.99 -11.82
N PHE A 189 2.41 -10.51 -11.51
CA PHE A 189 3.54 -9.68 -11.08
C PHE A 189 4.16 -8.83 -12.20
N HIS A 190 3.72 -8.97 -13.45
CA HIS A 190 4.14 -8.13 -14.57
C HIS A 190 3.17 -7.00 -14.90
N LEU A 191 2.00 -6.92 -14.23
CA LEU A 191 1.05 -5.83 -14.41
C LEU A 191 1.74 -4.47 -14.26
N GLN A 192 1.69 -3.67 -15.32
CA GLN A 192 2.16 -2.28 -15.33
C GLN A 192 0.98 -1.36 -15.04
N SER A 193 1.23 -0.29 -14.28
CA SER A 193 0.27 0.81 -14.17
C SER A 193 0.17 1.57 -15.50
N PRO A 194 -0.93 2.29 -15.76
CA PRO A 194 -1.02 3.18 -16.91
C PRO A 194 0.18 4.13 -16.98
N SER A 195 0.60 4.48 -18.18
CA SER A 195 1.69 5.43 -18.44
C SER A 195 1.17 6.87 -18.52
N MET A 196 2.08 7.84 -18.52
CA MET A 196 1.73 9.28 -18.58
C MET A 196 0.93 9.65 -19.84
N ASP A 197 1.17 9.00 -20.98
CA ASP A 197 0.48 9.22 -22.25
C ASP A 197 -0.97 8.70 -22.26
N MET A 198 -1.32 7.82 -21.31
CA MET A 198 -2.69 7.32 -21.15
C MET A 198 -3.58 8.30 -20.37
N LEU A 199 -3.00 9.31 -19.71
CA LEU A 199 -3.74 10.28 -18.93
C LEU A 199 -4.48 11.27 -19.82
N HIS A 200 -5.79 11.40 -19.57
CA HIS A 200 -6.66 12.38 -20.20
C HIS A 200 -7.05 13.47 -19.19
N TRP A 201 -6.93 14.73 -19.59
CA TRP A 201 -7.36 15.89 -18.79
C TRP A 201 -8.57 16.55 -19.43
N ASP A 202 -9.67 16.63 -18.68
CA ASP A 202 -10.92 17.26 -19.16
C ASP A 202 -11.07 18.74 -18.82
N GLY A 203 -10.05 19.35 -18.18
CA GLY A 203 -10.12 20.71 -17.63
C GLY A 203 -10.30 20.76 -16.10
N SER A 204 -10.64 19.64 -15.47
CA SER A 204 -10.93 19.54 -14.03
C SER A 204 -10.37 18.28 -13.36
N THR A 205 -10.41 17.13 -14.04
CA THR A 205 -9.98 15.83 -13.53
C THR A 205 -9.11 15.07 -14.53
N GLU A 206 -8.15 14.32 -14.00
CA GLU A 206 -7.35 13.38 -14.79
C GLU A 206 -7.96 11.98 -14.69
N SER A 207 -8.17 11.35 -15.84
CA SER A 207 -8.68 9.98 -15.95
C SER A 207 -7.85 9.16 -16.92
N VAL A 208 -7.99 7.84 -16.83
CA VAL A 208 -7.51 6.88 -17.84
C VAL A 208 -8.74 6.33 -18.55
N LYS A 209 -8.72 6.27 -19.89
CA LYS A 209 -9.89 5.82 -20.69
C LYS A 209 -9.71 4.41 -21.27
N GLN A 210 -8.50 3.89 -21.18
CA GLN A 210 -8.13 2.56 -21.61
C GLN A 210 -8.84 1.51 -20.75
N GLU A 211 -9.13 0.37 -21.37
CA GLU A 211 -9.72 -0.76 -20.66
C GLU A 211 -8.75 -1.25 -19.59
N THR A 212 -9.30 -1.44 -18.39
CA THR A 212 -8.57 -1.94 -17.23
C THR A 212 -8.21 -3.41 -17.49
N PRO A 213 -6.93 -3.84 -17.37
CA PRO A 213 -6.53 -5.23 -17.60
C PRO A 213 -7.34 -6.22 -16.78
N GLN A 214 -7.57 -7.42 -17.31
CA GLN A 214 -8.36 -8.45 -16.63
C GLN A 214 -7.78 -8.78 -15.24
N PRO A 215 -8.63 -8.98 -14.23
CA PRO A 215 -8.18 -9.29 -12.88
C PRO A 215 -7.69 -10.74 -12.79
N THR A 216 -6.60 -10.97 -12.06
CA THR A 216 -6.05 -12.31 -11.81
C THR A 216 -6.36 -12.85 -10.41
N GLY A 217 -7.01 -12.04 -9.57
CA GLY A 217 -7.37 -12.40 -8.20
C GLY A 217 -8.71 -11.83 -7.75
N PRO A 218 -9.24 -12.34 -6.64
CA PRO A 218 -10.55 -11.95 -6.13
C PRO A 218 -10.54 -10.54 -5.54
N SER A 219 -11.70 -9.89 -5.59
CA SER A 219 -11.94 -8.56 -5.02
C SER A 219 -12.12 -8.63 -3.51
N ILE A 220 -11.73 -7.56 -2.82
CA ILE A 220 -11.86 -7.40 -1.37
C ILE A 220 -13.05 -6.49 -1.09
N GLU A 221 -13.93 -6.91 -0.19
CA GLU A 221 -14.97 -6.02 0.31
C GLU A 221 -14.33 -4.84 1.05
N LEU A 222 -14.51 -3.61 0.54
CA LEU A 222 -13.78 -2.43 1.02
C LEU A 222 -13.95 -2.17 2.53
N LYS A 223 -15.10 -2.54 3.10
CA LYS A 223 -15.36 -2.37 4.55
C LYS A 223 -14.44 -3.23 5.44
N GLN A 224 -13.75 -4.21 4.85
CA GLN A 224 -12.82 -5.11 5.53
C GLN A 224 -11.38 -4.62 5.51
N ILE A 225 -11.05 -3.65 4.66
CA ILE A 225 -9.69 -3.09 4.54
C ILE A 225 -9.62 -1.67 5.10
N MET A 226 -8.61 -1.45 5.95
CA MET A 226 -8.26 -0.12 6.42
C MET A 226 -7.10 0.45 5.61
N ALA A 227 -7.17 1.73 5.29
CA ALA A 227 -6.11 2.48 4.62
C ALA A 227 -5.64 3.64 5.52
N PRO A 228 -4.32 3.83 5.69
CA PRO A 228 -3.78 5.03 6.31
C PRO A 228 -3.94 6.21 5.37
N ILE A 229 -4.65 7.25 5.80
CA ILE A 229 -4.91 8.45 4.99
C ILE A 229 -4.40 9.70 5.71
N HIS A 230 -3.84 10.63 4.95
CA HIS A 230 -3.52 11.95 5.48
C HIS A 230 -4.78 12.83 5.44
N THR A 231 -5.28 13.30 6.58
CA THR A 231 -6.61 13.92 6.66
C THR A 231 -6.60 15.45 6.62
N LYS A 232 -5.46 16.08 6.90
CA LYS A 232 -5.36 17.55 7.01
C LYS A 232 -5.27 18.24 5.65
N TRP A 233 -4.34 17.77 4.81
CA TRP A 233 -4.08 18.25 3.46
C TRP A 233 -3.87 17.01 2.59
N GLY A 234 -4.97 16.49 2.05
CA GLY A 234 -5.11 15.07 1.74
C GLY A 234 -4.07 14.54 0.77
N CYS A 235 -3.76 15.30 -0.27
CA CYS A 235 -2.65 15.05 -1.17
C CYS A 235 -2.21 16.34 -1.85
N TYR A 236 -1.04 16.28 -2.47
CA TYR A 236 -0.55 17.37 -3.30
C TYR A 236 -1.31 17.46 -4.63
N ASP A 237 -1.62 18.68 -5.06
CA ASP A 237 -2.33 19.01 -6.29
C ASP A 237 -1.50 19.93 -7.19
N SER A 238 -1.06 19.40 -8.33
CA SER A 238 -0.26 20.14 -9.30
C SER A 238 -1.14 20.77 -10.37
N ARG A 239 -1.84 21.86 -10.03
CA ARG A 239 -2.75 22.60 -10.94
C ARG A 239 -3.93 21.75 -11.44
N GLY A 240 -4.59 21.04 -10.54
CA GLY A 240 -5.71 20.14 -10.80
C GLY A 240 -5.33 18.68 -10.98
N LYS A 241 -4.03 18.38 -11.13
CA LYS A 241 -3.48 17.06 -11.46
C LYS A 241 -2.98 16.31 -10.23
N LEU A 242 -3.22 15.00 -10.22
CA LEU A 242 -2.76 14.11 -9.15
C LEU A 242 -1.38 13.54 -9.49
N ILE A 243 -0.43 13.71 -8.57
CA ILE A 243 0.92 13.15 -8.75
C ILE A 243 0.95 11.73 -8.22
N ARG A 244 0.95 10.76 -9.14
CA ARG A 244 0.89 9.33 -8.84
C ARG A 244 2.29 8.79 -8.57
N CYS A 245 2.45 8.06 -7.47
CA CYS A 245 3.76 7.54 -7.04
C CYS A 245 4.36 6.54 -8.04
N SER A 246 3.53 5.87 -8.84
CA SER A 246 3.98 4.96 -9.90
C SER A 246 4.65 5.68 -11.08
N LEU A 247 4.33 6.95 -11.30
CA LEU A 247 4.84 7.75 -12.43
C LEU A 247 5.97 8.69 -12.00
N VAL A 248 5.89 9.21 -10.77
CA VAL A 248 6.81 10.21 -10.25
C VAL A 248 7.42 9.71 -8.95
N GLY A 249 8.72 9.44 -8.96
CA GLY A 249 9.47 9.10 -7.76
C GLY A 249 9.69 10.29 -6.83
N GLN A 250 9.98 10.04 -5.56
CA GLN A 250 10.01 11.08 -4.54
C GLN A 250 11.02 12.21 -4.80
N ARG A 251 12.22 11.91 -5.30
CA ARG A 251 13.20 12.94 -5.68
C ARG A 251 12.68 13.88 -6.76
N ASP A 252 12.03 13.32 -7.77
CA ASP A 252 11.44 14.08 -8.87
C ASP A 252 10.24 14.90 -8.38
N PHE A 253 9.39 14.30 -7.54
CA PHE A 253 8.31 14.98 -6.85
C PHE A 253 8.82 16.24 -6.12
N HIS A 254 9.86 16.10 -5.30
CA HIS A 254 10.47 17.22 -4.56
C HIS A 254 10.99 18.34 -5.45
N THR A 255 11.66 17.97 -6.55
CA THR A 255 12.39 18.93 -7.38
C THR A 255 11.46 19.66 -8.35
N ASN A 256 10.48 18.95 -8.91
CA ASN A 256 9.70 19.42 -10.05
C ASN A 256 8.24 19.70 -9.73
N TYR A 257 7.68 19.11 -8.68
CA TYR A 257 6.25 19.23 -8.38
C TYR A 257 5.99 19.97 -7.08
N PHE A 258 6.63 19.59 -5.98
CA PHE A 258 6.41 20.16 -4.65
C PHE A 258 6.64 21.68 -4.63
N ARG A 259 5.75 22.42 -3.92
CA ARG A 259 5.69 23.90 -3.84
C ARG A 259 5.38 24.67 -5.14
N ARG A 260 5.01 23.99 -6.22
CA ARG A 260 4.54 24.59 -7.49
C ARG A 260 3.01 24.49 -7.72
N GLY A 261 2.27 24.04 -6.71
CA GLY A 261 0.85 23.70 -6.74
C GLY A 261 0.19 23.95 -5.38
N SER A 262 -1.04 23.46 -5.22
CA SER A 262 -1.86 23.59 -4.01
C SER A 262 -2.08 22.24 -3.35
N SER A 263 -2.79 22.21 -2.22
CA SER A 263 -3.26 20.98 -1.59
C SER A 263 -4.75 20.80 -1.77
N LYS A 264 -5.18 19.56 -2.00
CA LYS A 264 -6.60 19.21 -1.97
C LYS A 264 -7.01 18.83 -0.56
N LYS A 265 -8.23 19.21 -0.16
CA LYS A 265 -8.79 18.73 1.11
C LYS A 265 -9.12 17.26 0.99
N TRP A 266 -8.88 16.52 2.07
CA TRP A 266 -9.10 15.07 2.12
C TRP A 266 -10.48 14.65 1.59
N GLN A 267 -11.53 15.32 2.06
CA GLN A 267 -12.93 15.02 1.71
C GLN A 267 -13.23 15.12 0.20
N ASP A 268 -12.44 15.87 -0.56
CA ASP A 268 -12.60 16.04 -2.00
C ASP A 268 -11.85 14.95 -2.78
N ILE A 269 -10.92 14.23 -2.10
CA ILE A 269 -9.98 13.29 -2.70
C ILE A 269 -10.49 11.84 -2.64
N LEU A 270 -11.07 11.43 -1.51
CA LEU A 270 -11.54 10.06 -1.31
C LEU A 270 -12.80 10.02 -0.42
N LYS A 271 -13.79 9.22 -0.83
CA LYS A 271 -14.94 8.86 0.01
C LYS A 271 -14.53 7.80 1.03
N ILE A 272 -14.95 7.98 2.28
CA ILE A 272 -14.70 7.06 3.39
C ILE A 272 -15.99 6.69 4.10
N GLU A 273 -16.00 5.51 4.71
CA GLU A 273 -17.02 5.04 5.65
C GLU A 273 -16.63 5.33 7.10
#